data_AF-A0A0C2CT60-F1
#
_entry.id   AF-A0A0C2CT60-F1
#
_cell.length_a   1.000
_cell.length_b   1.000
_cell.length_c   1.000
_cell.angle_alpha   90.00
_cell.angle_beta   90.00
_cell.angle_gamma   90.00
#
_symmetry.space_group_name_H-M   'P 1'
#
loop_
_entity.id
_entity.type
_entity.pdbx_description
1 polymer ?
#
loop_
_entity_poly.entity_id
_entity_poly.type
_entity_poly.pdbx_seq_one_letter_code
_entity_poly.pdbx_strand_id
1 'polypeptide(L)'
;MASLRRRLRKARKRITACYLPMSRRSRKTSTDADVYVSAAENQNPSEVGQSCRGSINLQEARILSDKITNNIVISASSQTFHLKAGNDVDRQKWLSALEYSRHKAIKQAESDEDEEAHLGPGESRVSVLQRTHKELLKKLDDLQTAARILEKHGDELIRCVSEPEIDRKTLSERAALLKITTAAVLKAAEEFVDLSDRGSRRMGKVVATEQREKVMLQVWKFLLLFSVICANFTRFCSYLLF
;
A
#
# COMPACT_ATOMS: atom_id res chain seq x y z
N MET A 1 -39.26 -9.54 37.34
CA MET A 1 -38.78 -8.77 36.15
C MET A 1 -37.52 -7.90 36.37
N ALA A 2 -36.82 -7.96 37.51
CA ALA A 2 -35.59 -7.16 37.74
C ALA A 2 -34.26 -7.89 37.41
N SER A 3 -34.30 -9.21 37.22
CA SER A 3 -33.11 -10.04 36.97
C SER A 3 -32.60 -9.98 35.52
N LEU A 4 -33.50 -9.95 34.52
CA LEU A 4 -33.11 -9.92 33.10
C LEU A 4 -32.45 -8.60 32.68
N ARG A 5 -32.97 -7.47 33.19
CA ARG A 5 -32.43 -6.12 32.91
C ARG A 5 -31.03 -5.90 33.51
N ARG A 6 -30.73 -6.54 34.65
CA ARG A 6 -29.40 -6.48 35.30
C ARG A 6 -28.38 -7.36 34.57
N ARG A 7 -28.81 -8.51 34.02
CA ARG A 7 -27.96 -9.40 33.19
C ARG A 7 -27.64 -8.78 31.81
N LEU A 8 -28.59 -8.08 31.19
CA LEU A 8 -28.36 -7.35 29.92
C LEU A 8 -27.43 -6.13 30.07
N ARG A 9 -27.48 -5.39 31.19
CA ARG A 9 -26.52 -4.30 31.46
C ARG A 9 -25.09 -4.82 31.74
N LYS A 10 -24.94 -6.01 32.34
CA LYS A 10 -23.63 -6.63 32.59
C LYS A 10 -23.03 -7.26 31.31
N ALA A 11 -23.87 -7.73 30.38
CA ALA A 11 -23.45 -8.16 29.04
C ALA A 11 -23.02 -6.97 28.15
N ARG A 12 -23.74 -5.84 28.23
CA ARG A 12 -23.39 -4.62 27.49
C ARG A 12 -22.05 -3.99 27.96
N LYS A 13 -21.67 -4.13 29.23
CA LYS A 13 -20.34 -3.71 29.73
C LYS A 13 -19.17 -4.66 29.40
N ARG A 14 -19.42 -5.92 29.05
CA ARG A 14 -18.36 -6.85 28.59
C ARG A 14 -18.11 -6.81 27.08
N ILE A 15 -19.08 -6.35 26.30
CA ILE A 15 -18.91 -6.15 24.84
C ILE A 15 -18.21 -4.81 24.54
N THR A 16 -18.29 -3.82 25.43
CA THR A 16 -17.59 -2.52 25.28
C THR A 16 -16.13 -2.54 25.78
N ALA A 17 -15.66 -3.66 26.36
CA ALA A 17 -14.28 -3.77 26.87
C ALA A 17 -13.31 -4.49 25.92
N CYS A 18 -13.77 -4.97 24.75
CA CYS A 18 -12.90 -5.57 23.73
C CYS A 18 -12.69 -4.67 22.50
N TYR A 19 -13.17 -3.43 22.51
CA TYR A 19 -13.01 -2.49 21.40
C TYR A 19 -12.68 -1.10 21.92
N LEU A 20 -11.42 -0.92 22.35
CA LEU A 20 -10.59 0.29 22.36
C LEU A 20 -9.39 -0.01 23.30
N PRO A 21 -8.11 0.32 23.02
CA PRO A 21 -7.49 0.95 21.85
C PRO A 21 -6.33 0.11 21.24
N MET A 22 -6.12 0.25 19.93
CA MET A 22 -4.83 -0.10 19.31
C MET A 22 -3.75 0.88 19.79
N SER A 23 -3.07 0.54 20.89
CA SER A 23 -1.70 0.98 21.11
C SER A 23 -0.77 -0.16 20.70
N ARG A 24 -0.56 -0.30 19.39
CA ARG A 24 0.66 -0.94 18.88
C ARG A 24 1.53 0.15 18.30
N ARG A 25 2.52 0.50 19.11
CA ARG A 25 3.77 1.16 18.74
C ARG A 25 4.37 0.38 17.57
N SER A 26 4.00 0.72 16.34
CA SER A 26 4.63 0.13 15.16
C SER A 26 5.97 0.82 14.96
N ARG A 27 7.02 0.03 15.17
CA ARG A 27 8.39 0.33 14.79
C ARG A 27 8.37 0.68 13.30
N LYS A 28 8.86 1.89 12.97
CA LYS A 28 9.03 2.37 11.60
C LYS A 28 9.74 1.31 10.75
N THR A 29 9.04 0.77 9.76
CA THR A 29 9.64 0.25 8.53
C THR A 29 8.99 1.04 7.40
N SER A 30 9.80 1.95 6.86
CA SER A 30 9.54 2.73 5.65
C SER A 30 9.17 1.80 4.51
N THR A 31 7.94 1.92 3.97
CA THR A 31 7.51 1.69 2.57
C THR A 31 6.02 1.33 2.55
N ASP A 32 5.15 2.25 2.92
CA ASP A 32 3.84 2.45 2.28
C ASP A 32 3.18 3.62 2.98
N ALA A 33 3.11 4.75 2.29
CA ALA A 33 2.37 5.90 2.77
C ALA A 33 1.18 6.05 1.83
N ASP A 34 0.04 5.52 2.28
CA ASP A 34 -1.27 5.85 1.73
C ASP A 34 -1.33 7.36 1.47
N VAL A 35 -1.54 7.74 0.22
CA VAL A 35 -1.52 9.13 -0.26
C VAL A 35 -2.81 9.82 0.18
N TYR A 36 -2.89 10.14 1.47
CA TYR A 36 -3.91 10.99 2.06
C TYR A 36 -3.22 12.20 2.68
N VAL A 37 -3.47 13.39 2.11
CA VAL A 37 -3.07 14.64 2.75
C VAL A 37 -4.14 15.00 3.78
N SER A 38 -3.81 14.79 5.05
CA SER A 38 -4.60 15.26 6.18
C SER A 38 -4.39 16.77 6.33
N ALA A 39 -5.28 17.59 5.78
CA ALA A 39 -5.30 19.02 6.06
C ALA A 39 -5.89 19.24 7.47
N ALA A 40 -5.02 19.47 8.45
CA ALA A 40 -5.41 19.86 9.80
C ALA A 40 -5.38 21.39 9.92
N GLU A 41 -6.54 22.03 9.88
CA GLU A 41 -6.68 23.42 10.30
C GLU A 41 -6.77 23.46 11.83
N ASN A 42 -5.62 23.61 12.49
CA ASN A 42 -5.55 23.73 13.94
C ASN A 42 -5.71 25.21 14.32
N GLN A 43 -6.89 25.61 14.80
CA GLN A 43 -7.05 26.89 15.50
C GLN A 43 -6.49 26.88 16.93
N ASN A 44 -5.96 25.74 17.41
CA ASN A 44 -5.34 25.63 18.73
C ASN A 44 -4.09 24.72 18.69
N PRO A 45 -2.90 25.19 19.11
CA PRO A 45 -1.67 24.39 19.12
C PRO A 45 -1.65 23.25 20.18
N SER A 46 -2.74 23.08 20.93
CA SER A 46 -2.94 22.03 21.94
C SER A 46 -3.58 20.75 21.40
N GLU A 47 -4.06 20.72 20.16
CA GLU A 47 -4.70 19.54 19.52
C GLU A 47 -3.73 18.76 18.59
N VAL A 48 -2.44 18.72 18.91
CA VAL A 48 -1.48 17.87 18.17
C VAL A 48 -1.69 16.41 18.55
N GLY A 49 -2.77 15.80 18.02
CA GLY A 49 -3.09 14.39 18.27
C GLY A 49 -4.51 13.93 17.92
N GLN A 50 -5.41 14.79 17.40
CA GLN A 50 -6.81 14.42 17.20
C GLN A 50 -7.25 14.44 15.73
N SER A 51 -7.57 13.24 15.23
CA SER A 51 -8.43 12.89 14.08
C SER A 51 -8.41 13.80 12.85
N CYS A 52 -7.93 13.27 11.72
CA CYS A 52 -8.09 13.88 10.40
C CYS A 52 -9.58 14.24 10.17
N ARG A 53 -9.88 15.52 9.92
CA ARG A 53 -11.26 16.02 9.73
C ARG A 53 -11.82 15.78 8.32
N GLY A 54 -11.00 15.31 7.41
CA GLY A 54 -11.37 14.98 6.05
C GLY A 54 -10.17 14.45 5.27
N SER A 55 -10.46 13.88 4.11
CA SER A 55 -9.47 13.38 3.16
C SER A 55 -9.93 13.68 1.73
N ILE A 56 -8.97 13.99 0.85
CA ILE A 56 -9.23 14.27 -0.56
C ILE A 56 -8.36 13.37 -1.44
N ASN A 57 -8.93 12.80 -2.51
CA ASN A 57 -8.18 12.04 -3.49
C ASN A 57 -7.49 13.01 -4.47
N LEU A 58 -6.15 12.96 -4.51
CA LEU A 58 -5.36 13.84 -5.37
C LEU A 58 -5.29 13.41 -6.83
N GLN A 59 -5.65 12.16 -7.17
CA GLN A 59 -5.59 11.63 -8.54
C GLN A 59 -6.30 12.56 -9.54
N GLU A 60 -7.51 13.02 -9.21
CA GLU A 60 -8.31 13.91 -10.05
C GLU A 60 -8.41 15.34 -9.49
N ALA A 61 -7.71 15.65 -8.40
CA ALA A 61 -7.82 16.97 -7.78
C ALA A 61 -7.17 18.05 -8.63
N ARG A 62 -7.78 19.23 -8.70
CA ARG A 62 -7.22 20.45 -9.26
C ARG A 62 -6.58 21.27 -8.15
N ILE A 63 -5.31 21.62 -8.32
CA ILE A 63 -4.56 22.47 -7.39
C ILE A 63 -4.44 23.86 -8.01
N LEU A 64 -4.92 24.87 -7.29
CA LEU A 64 -4.82 26.29 -7.66
C LEU A 64 -4.03 27.02 -6.57
N SER A 65 -3.15 27.94 -6.96
CA SER A 65 -2.37 28.75 -6.02
C SER A 65 -2.45 30.22 -6.37
N ASP A 66 -2.60 31.07 -5.36
CA ASP A 66 -2.47 32.52 -5.50
C ASP A 66 -1.22 33.01 -4.77
N LYS A 67 -0.33 33.67 -5.52
CA LYS A 67 0.94 34.17 -5.00
C LYS A 67 0.78 35.38 -4.09
N ILE A 68 -0.27 36.18 -4.29
CA ILE A 68 -0.47 37.44 -3.57
C ILE A 68 -1.03 37.16 -2.17
N THR A 69 -1.97 36.22 -2.07
CA THR A 69 -2.67 35.92 -0.80
C THR A 69 -2.07 34.73 -0.05
N ASN A 70 -1.07 34.05 -0.63
CA ASN A 70 -0.50 32.79 -0.15
C ASN A 70 -1.52 31.65 0.03
N ASN A 71 -2.62 31.72 -0.72
CA ASN A 71 -3.68 30.73 -0.67
C ASN A 71 -3.41 29.59 -1.67
N ILE A 72 -3.73 28.38 -1.25
CA ILE A 72 -3.69 27.16 -2.07
C ILE A 72 -5.08 26.51 -1.96
N VAL A 73 -5.70 26.21 -3.09
CA VAL A 73 -7.02 25.58 -3.18
C VAL A 73 -6.88 24.24 -3.87
N ILE A 74 -7.42 23.19 -3.24
CA ILE A 74 -7.39 21.82 -3.76
C ILE A 74 -8.83 21.37 -3.93
N SER A 75 -9.28 21.22 -5.18
CA SER A 75 -10.66 20.86 -5.50
C SER A 75 -10.72 19.50 -6.17
N ALA A 76 -11.54 18.60 -5.64
CA ALA A 76 -11.93 17.33 -6.28
C ALA A 76 -13.44 17.33 -6.54
N SER A 77 -13.95 16.25 -7.13
CA SER A 77 -15.37 16.12 -7.53
C SER A 77 -16.37 16.32 -6.38
N SER A 78 -15.98 16.00 -5.14
CA SER A 78 -16.88 16.02 -3.97
C SER A 78 -16.49 17.03 -2.88
N GLN A 79 -15.25 17.53 -2.87
CA GLN A 79 -14.72 18.34 -1.77
C GLN A 79 -13.72 19.37 -2.28
N THR A 80 -13.65 20.51 -1.60
CA THR A 80 -12.62 21.53 -1.83
C THR A 80 -11.97 21.92 -0.50
N PHE A 81 -10.64 21.93 -0.47
CA PHE A 81 -9.83 22.35 0.67
C PHE A 81 -9.13 23.67 0.35
N HIS A 82 -9.13 24.55 1.34
CA HIS A 82 -8.41 25.83 1.29
C HIS A 82 -7.29 25.78 2.32
N LEU A 83 -6.07 26.04 1.87
CA LEU A 83 -4.89 26.16 2.71
C LEU A 83 -4.33 27.56 2.55
N LYS A 84 -3.79 28.12 3.63
CA LYS A 84 -3.08 29.40 3.59
C LYS A 84 -1.69 29.22 4.19
N ALA A 85 -0.67 29.45 3.37
CA ALA A 85 0.71 29.39 3.84
C ALA A 85 1.10 30.67 4.56
N GLY A 86 2.00 30.56 5.55
CA GLY A 86 2.50 31.71 6.31
C GLY A 86 3.39 32.65 5.49
N ASN A 87 4.09 32.12 4.47
CA ASN A 87 4.98 32.85 3.59
C ASN A 87 5.07 32.20 2.19
N ASP A 88 5.68 32.90 1.24
CA ASP A 88 5.82 32.47 -0.16
C ASP A 88 6.64 31.17 -0.29
N VAL A 89 7.68 31.02 0.54
CA VAL A 89 8.57 29.85 0.54
C VAL A 89 7.84 28.59 0.97
N ASP A 90 7.05 28.67 2.03
CA ASP A 90 6.26 27.56 2.53
C ASP A 90 5.11 27.23 1.59
N ARG A 91 4.49 28.26 0.97
CA ARG A 91 3.54 28.04 -0.12
C ARG A 91 4.17 27.21 -1.24
N GLN A 92 5.38 27.56 -1.67
CA GLN A 92 6.08 26.83 -2.72
C GLN A 92 6.40 25.39 -2.32
N LYS A 93 6.83 25.15 -1.07
CA LYS A 93 7.04 23.79 -0.54
C LYS A 93 5.75 22.97 -0.56
N TRP A 94 4.64 23.55 -0.12
CA TRP A 94 3.33 22.90 -0.17
C TRP A 94 2.90 22.58 -1.60
N LEU A 95 3.09 23.51 -2.53
CA LEU A 95 2.76 23.27 -3.94
C LEU A 95 3.59 22.15 -4.54
N SER A 96 4.91 22.18 -4.38
CA SER A 96 5.77 21.11 -4.89
C SER A 96 5.42 19.74 -4.29
N ALA A 97 5.10 19.68 -2.99
CA ALA A 97 4.69 18.43 -2.35
C ALA A 97 3.32 17.92 -2.84
N LEU A 98 2.36 18.83 -3.05
CA LEU A 98 1.02 18.50 -3.55
C LEU A 98 1.06 18.05 -5.01
N GLU A 99 1.81 18.75 -5.87
CA GLU A 99 2.00 18.39 -7.27
C GLU A 99 2.71 17.05 -7.41
N TYR A 100 3.79 16.82 -6.63
CA TYR A 100 4.48 15.53 -6.60
C TYR A 100 3.54 14.40 -6.15
N SER A 101 2.78 14.60 -5.07
CA SER A 101 1.82 13.61 -4.56
C SER A 101 0.71 13.32 -5.57
N ARG A 102 0.19 14.34 -6.26
CA ARG A 102 -0.79 14.21 -7.34
C ARG A 102 -0.23 13.40 -8.51
N HIS A 103 0.97 13.74 -8.99
CA HIS A 103 1.63 13.01 -10.07
C HIS A 103 1.86 11.55 -9.73
N LYS A 104 2.28 11.28 -8.48
CA LYS A 104 2.44 9.93 -7.96
C LYS A 104 1.10 9.17 -7.92
N ALA A 105 0.02 9.82 -7.49
CA ALA A 105 -1.31 9.21 -7.44
C ALA A 105 -1.84 8.83 -8.84
N ILE A 106 -1.65 9.72 -9.83
CA ILE A 106 -2.02 9.46 -11.23
C ILE A 106 -1.23 8.28 -11.80
N LYS A 107 0.10 8.32 -11.68
CA LYS A 107 0.96 7.23 -12.17
C LYS A 107 0.63 5.88 -11.52
N GLN A 108 0.28 5.88 -10.24
CA GLN A 108 -0.12 4.66 -9.56
C GLN A 108 -1.42 4.09 -10.14
N ALA A 109 -2.40 4.94 -10.43
CA ALA A 109 -3.67 4.52 -11.02
C ALA A 109 -3.49 4.00 -12.45
N GLU A 110 -2.70 4.68 -13.28
CA GLU A 110 -2.39 4.22 -14.65
C GLU A 110 -1.71 2.84 -14.65
N SER A 111 -0.73 2.63 -13.76
CA SER A 111 -0.09 1.33 -13.57
C SER A 111 -1.05 0.25 -13.07
N ASP A 112 -2.08 0.63 -12.30
CA ASP A 112 -3.04 -0.32 -11.76
C ASP A 112 -4.03 -0.80 -12.82
N GLU A 113 -4.44 0.09 -13.73
CA GLU A 113 -5.31 -0.20 -14.87
C GLU A 113 -4.63 -1.16 -15.87
N ASP A 114 -3.34 -0.95 -16.16
CA ASP A 114 -2.55 -1.83 -17.02
C ASP A 114 -2.44 -3.26 -16.45
N GLU A 115 -2.33 -3.40 -15.13
CA GLU A 115 -2.30 -4.71 -14.46
C GLU A 115 -3.67 -5.39 -14.40
N GLU A 116 -4.76 -4.64 -14.21
CA GLU A 116 -6.13 -5.17 -14.19
C GLU A 116 -6.58 -5.59 -15.60
N ALA A 117 -6.16 -4.87 -16.64
CA ALA A 117 -6.32 -5.29 -18.03
C ALA A 117 -5.64 -6.64 -18.35
N HIS A 118 -4.62 -7.02 -17.58
CA HIS A 118 -3.94 -8.31 -17.70
C HIS A 118 -4.63 -9.45 -16.94
N LEU A 119 -5.57 -9.14 -16.04
CA LEU A 119 -6.40 -10.14 -15.37
C LEU A 119 -7.59 -10.47 -16.28
N GLY A 120 -7.47 -11.53 -17.07
CA GLY A 120 -8.54 -11.99 -17.94
C GLY A 120 -9.84 -12.23 -17.14
N PRO A 121 -11.02 -11.90 -17.70
CA PRO A 121 -12.29 -12.08 -17.01
C PRO A 121 -12.47 -13.56 -16.64
N GLY A 122 -12.57 -13.86 -15.34
CA GLY A 122 -12.81 -15.20 -14.80
C GLY A 122 -11.59 -15.92 -14.23
N GLU A 123 -10.40 -15.31 -14.19
CA GLU A 123 -9.23 -15.93 -13.57
C GLU A 123 -9.31 -15.87 -12.03
N SER A 124 -9.11 -17.01 -11.35
CA SER A 124 -9.16 -17.08 -9.90
C SER A 124 -7.99 -16.32 -9.26
N ARG A 125 -8.26 -15.57 -8.20
CA ARG A 125 -7.23 -14.85 -7.41
C ARG A 125 -6.08 -15.78 -6.99
N VAL A 126 -6.40 -17.03 -6.70
CA VAL A 126 -5.42 -18.06 -6.32
C VAL A 126 -4.50 -18.39 -7.50
N SER A 127 -5.03 -18.56 -8.71
CA SER A 127 -4.20 -18.88 -9.89
C SER A 127 -3.29 -17.72 -10.28
N VAL A 128 -3.77 -16.48 -10.12
CA VAL A 128 -2.96 -15.27 -10.32
C VAL A 128 -1.77 -15.23 -9.36
N LEU A 129 -2.01 -15.45 -8.05
CA LEU A 129 -0.94 -15.49 -7.07
C LEU A 129 0.04 -16.64 -7.33
N GLN A 130 -0.47 -17.83 -7.67
CA GLN A 130 0.37 -18.98 -8.00
C GLN A 130 1.25 -18.73 -9.22
N ARG A 131 0.73 -18.07 -10.26
CA ARG A 131 1.53 -17.67 -11.43
C ARG A 131 2.65 -16.72 -11.02
N THR A 132 2.34 -15.64 -10.30
CA THR A 132 3.36 -14.69 -9.85
C THR A 132 4.43 -15.35 -8.97
N HIS A 133 4.02 -16.27 -8.08
CA HIS A 133 4.95 -17.03 -7.24
C HIS A 133 5.88 -17.91 -8.08
N LYS A 134 5.36 -18.61 -9.09
CA LYS A 134 6.16 -19.44 -9.99
C LYS A 134 7.16 -18.62 -10.81
N GLU A 135 6.76 -17.45 -11.30
CA GLU A 135 7.65 -16.55 -12.03
C GLU A 135 8.76 -15.98 -11.14
N LEU A 136 8.43 -15.59 -9.90
CA LEU A 136 9.40 -15.13 -8.91
C LEU A 136 10.44 -16.20 -8.58
N LEU A 137 10.00 -17.45 -8.37
CA LEU A 137 10.90 -18.57 -8.12
C LEU A 137 11.86 -18.79 -9.30
N LYS A 138 11.36 -18.71 -10.54
CA LYS A 138 12.19 -18.84 -11.73
C LYS A 138 13.26 -17.74 -11.79
N LYS A 139 12.86 -16.47 -11.60
CA LYS A 139 13.81 -15.34 -11.63
C LYS A 139 14.80 -15.38 -10.48
N LEU A 140 14.40 -15.89 -9.32
CA LEU A 140 15.30 -16.12 -8.20
C LEU A 140 16.37 -17.17 -8.55
N ASP A 141 15.98 -18.27 -9.20
CA ASP A 141 16.93 -19.30 -9.65
C ASP A 141 17.89 -18.79 -10.74
N ASP A 142 17.39 -17.99 -11.69
CA ASP A 142 18.20 -17.31 -12.70
C ASP A 142 19.27 -16.41 -12.05
N LEU A 143 18.86 -15.58 -11.07
CA LEU A 143 19.76 -14.69 -10.33
C LEU A 143 20.80 -15.48 -9.51
N GLN A 144 20.38 -16.54 -8.80
CA GLN A 144 21.29 -17.39 -8.05
C GLN A 144 22.31 -18.08 -8.97
N THR A 145 21.88 -18.52 -10.15
CA THR A 145 22.76 -19.11 -11.15
C THR A 145 23.78 -18.09 -11.66
N ALA A 146 23.36 -16.88 -11.98
CA ALA A 146 24.26 -15.80 -12.37
C ALA A 146 25.27 -15.46 -11.26
N ALA A 147 24.84 -15.43 -9.99
CA ALA A 147 25.71 -15.20 -8.84
C ALA A 147 26.77 -16.29 -8.67
N ARG A 148 26.40 -17.58 -8.81
CA ARG A 148 27.38 -18.69 -8.77
C ARG A 148 28.40 -18.62 -9.90
N ILE A 149 27.99 -18.16 -11.09
CA ILE A 149 28.92 -17.96 -12.22
C ILE A 149 29.86 -16.79 -11.92
N LEU A 150 29.36 -15.70 -11.31
CA LEU A 150 30.17 -14.57 -10.88
C LEU A 150 31.25 -14.99 -9.89
N GLU A 151 30.89 -15.78 -8.87
CA GLU A 151 31.85 -16.33 -7.90
C GLU A 151 32.95 -17.14 -8.60
N LYS A 152 32.57 -18.08 -9.49
CA LYS A 152 33.54 -18.87 -10.26
C LYS A 152 34.49 -18.02 -11.11
N HIS A 153 33.97 -16.98 -11.77
CA HIS A 153 34.79 -16.06 -12.55
C HIS A 153 35.70 -15.19 -11.66
N GLY A 154 35.23 -14.85 -10.45
CA GLY A 154 36.02 -14.16 -9.43
C GLY A 154 37.19 -15.01 -8.96
N ASP A 155 36.94 -16.26 -8.59
CA ASP A 155 37.96 -17.21 -8.15
C ASP A 155 39.02 -17.46 -9.24
N GLU A 156 38.58 -17.65 -10.49
CA GLU A 156 39.49 -17.85 -11.63
C GLU A 156 40.35 -16.60 -11.88
N LEU A 157 39.79 -15.40 -11.74
CA LEU A 157 40.57 -14.16 -11.86
C LEU A 157 41.59 -14.03 -10.72
N ILE A 158 41.21 -14.31 -9.48
CA ILE A 158 42.13 -14.29 -8.32
C ILE A 158 43.28 -15.27 -8.55
N ARG A 159 42.98 -16.47 -9.07
CA ARG A 159 43.98 -17.47 -9.43
C ARG A 159 44.94 -16.94 -10.51
N CYS A 160 44.42 -16.34 -11.58
CA CYS A 160 45.25 -15.75 -12.63
C CYS A 160 46.14 -14.61 -12.13
N VAL A 161 45.65 -13.76 -11.21
CA VAL A 161 46.44 -12.67 -10.62
C VAL A 161 47.57 -13.21 -9.72
N SER A 162 47.36 -14.38 -9.11
CA SER A 162 48.32 -15.01 -8.20
C SER A 162 49.43 -15.79 -8.92
N GLU A 163 49.30 -16.01 -10.24
CA GLU A 163 50.23 -16.80 -11.04
C GLU A 163 51.46 -15.95 -11.42
N PRO A 164 52.68 -16.35 -11.02
CA PRO A 164 53.89 -15.64 -11.43
C PRO A 164 54.07 -15.79 -12.94
N GLU A 165 54.25 -14.67 -13.64
CA GLU A 165 54.37 -14.58 -15.12
C GLU A 165 53.04 -14.68 -15.91
N ILE A 166 51.91 -14.24 -15.34
CA ILE A 166 50.64 -14.13 -16.08
C ILE A 166 50.74 -13.19 -17.30
N ASP A 167 50.24 -13.66 -18.45
CA ASP A 167 50.11 -12.83 -19.65
C ASP A 167 49.02 -11.75 -19.44
N ARG A 168 49.34 -10.50 -19.77
CA ARG A 168 48.40 -9.35 -19.65
C ARG A 168 47.14 -9.58 -20.49
N LYS A 169 47.25 -10.29 -21.61
CA LYS A 169 46.10 -10.60 -22.46
C LYS A 169 45.14 -11.55 -21.74
N THR A 170 45.64 -12.65 -21.17
CA THR A 170 44.83 -13.59 -20.37
C THR A 170 44.18 -12.89 -19.17
N LEU A 171 44.93 -12.06 -18.44
CA LEU A 171 44.38 -11.28 -17.33
C LEU A 171 43.25 -10.34 -17.79
N SER A 172 43.44 -9.66 -18.92
CA SER A 172 42.43 -8.78 -19.51
C SER A 172 41.18 -9.55 -19.95
N GLU A 173 41.33 -10.73 -20.53
CA GLU A 173 40.21 -11.60 -20.94
C GLU A 173 39.40 -12.07 -19.73
N ARG A 174 40.07 -12.50 -18.65
CA ARG A 174 39.40 -12.91 -17.39
C ARG A 174 38.68 -11.73 -16.72
N ALA A 175 39.31 -10.55 -16.68
CA ALA A 175 38.66 -9.35 -16.16
C ALA A 175 37.45 -8.91 -17.00
N ALA A 176 37.53 -9.03 -18.32
CA ALA A 176 36.41 -8.74 -19.22
C ALA A 176 35.24 -9.72 -19.01
N LEU A 177 35.53 -11.03 -18.88
CA LEU A 177 34.51 -12.04 -18.55
C LEU A 177 33.83 -11.74 -17.22
N LEU A 178 34.60 -11.41 -16.17
CA LEU A 178 34.04 -11.03 -14.88
C LEU A 178 33.12 -9.82 -15.01
N LYS A 179 33.55 -8.77 -15.73
CA LYS A 179 32.73 -7.57 -15.97
C LYS A 179 31.41 -7.88 -16.69
N ILE A 180 31.44 -8.73 -17.72
CA ILE A 180 30.24 -9.17 -18.43
C ILE A 180 29.31 -9.93 -17.48
N THR A 181 29.84 -10.84 -16.66
CA THR A 181 29.05 -11.59 -15.69
C THR A 181 28.46 -10.71 -14.60
N THR A 182 29.20 -9.72 -14.07
CA THR A 182 28.67 -8.75 -13.11
C THR A 182 27.51 -7.96 -13.70
N ALA A 183 27.62 -7.51 -14.96
CA ALA A 183 26.52 -6.82 -15.64
C ALA A 183 25.28 -7.73 -15.82
N ALA A 184 25.49 -9.02 -16.12
CA ALA A 184 24.41 -10.00 -16.21
C ALA A 184 23.71 -10.24 -14.85
N VAL A 185 24.48 -10.30 -13.76
CA VAL A 185 23.93 -10.41 -12.39
C VAL A 185 23.12 -9.19 -12.02
N LEU A 186 23.62 -7.98 -12.29
CA LEU A 186 22.88 -6.73 -12.04
C LEU A 186 21.56 -6.71 -12.79
N LYS A 187 21.57 -7.07 -14.08
CA LYS A 187 20.34 -7.16 -14.87
C LYS A 187 19.36 -8.20 -14.32
N ALA A 188 19.83 -9.39 -13.94
CA ALA A 188 18.98 -10.41 -13.34
C ALA A 188 18.38 -9.95 -12.00
N ALA A 189 19.13 -9.18 -11.21
CA ALA A 189 18.67 -8.60 -9.96
C ALA A 189 17.60 -7.51 -10.20
N GLU A 190 17.82 -6.63 -11.17
CA GLU A 190 16.83 -5.63 -11.58
C GLU A 190 15.51 -6.28 -12.04
N GLU A 191 15.59 -7.31 -12.90
CA GLU A 191 14.41 -8.05 -13.36
C GLU A 191 13.68 -8.75 -12.21
N PHE A 192 14.41 -9.31 -11.24
CA PHE A 192 13.82 -9.93 -10.05
C PHE A 192 13.12 -8.91 -9.16
N VAL A 193 13.75 -7.75 -8.91
CA VAL A 193 13.17 -6.68 -8.10
C VAL A 193 11.91 -6.11 -8.76
N ASP A 194 11.95 -5.85 -10.06
CA ASP A 194 10.80 -5.38 -10.84
C ASP A 194 9.62 -6.36 -10.78
N LEU A 195 9.89 -7.66 -10.97
CA LEU A 195 8.87 -8.68 -10.82
C LEU A 195 8.34 -8.79 -9.37
N SER A 196 9.22 -8.62 -8.37
CA SER A 196 8.86 -8.67 -6.95
C SER A 196 7.96 -7.49 -6.56
N ASP A 197 8.25 -6.28 -7.04
CA ASP A 197 7.43 -5.09 -6.80
C ASP A 197 6.02 -5.27 -7.40
N ARG A 198 5.94 -5.70 -8.67
CA ARG A 198 4.65 -6.04 -9.32
C ARG A 198 3.88 -7.12 -8.57
N GLY A 199 4.58 -8.20 -8.18
CA GLY A 199 3.98 -9.29 -7.39
C GLY A 199 3.44 -8.81 -6.05
N SER A 200 4.17 -7.93 -5.36
CA SER A 200 3.77 -7.34 -4.07
C SER A 200 2.53 -6.47 -4.22
N ARG A 201 2.49 -5.57 -5.21
CA ARG A 201 1.33 -4.72 -5.51
C ARG A 201 0.09 -5.56 -5.81
N ARG A 202 0.25 -6.58 -6.65
CA ARG A 202 -0.84 -7.50 -7.00
C ARG A 202 -1.36 -8.25 -5.78
N MET A 203 -0.47 -8.76 -4.93
CA MET A 203 -0.86 -9.39 -3.67
C MET A 203 -1.57 -8.39 -2.74
N GLY A 204 -1.11 -7.15 -2.66
CA GLY A 204 -1.77 -6.06 -1.93
C GLY A 204 -3.20 -5.83 -2.41
N LYS A 205 -3.44 -5.77 -3.73
CA LYS A 205 -4.78 -5.65 -4.33
C LYS A 205 -5.68 -6.82 -3.95
N VAL A 206 -5.18 -8.05 -4.04
CA VAL A 206 -5.91 -9.26 -3.62
C VAL A 206 -6.28 -9.16 -2.13
N VAL A 207 -5.34 -8.86 -1.25
CA VAL A 207 -5.65 -8.72 0.19
C VAL A 207 -6.68 -7.61 0.46
N ALA A 208 -6.57 -6.47 -0.23
CA ALA A 208 -7.51 -5.36 -0.09
C ALA A 208 -8.94 -5.75 -0.51
N THR A 209 -9.11 -6.46 -1.62
CA THR A 209 -10.45 -6.91 -2.06
C THR A 209 -11.04 -7.93 -1.08
N GLU A 210 -10.24 -8.86 -0.58
CA GLU A 210 -10.65 -9.82 0.45
C GLU A 210 -11.11 -9.13 1.74
N GLN A 211 -10.40 -8.09 2.16
CA GLN A 211 -10.74 -7.35 3.37
C GLN A 211 -12.04 -6.57 3.18
N ARG A 212 -12.25 -5.96 2.01
CA ARG A 212 -13.53 -5.30 1.65
C ARG A 212 -14.69 -6.28 1.67
N GLU A 213 -14.55 -7.44 1.04
CA GLU A 213 -15.58 -8.50 1.03
C GLU A 213 -15.92 -8.97 2.45
N LYS A 214 -14.91 -9.18 3.32
CA LYS A 214 -15.13 -9.56 4.72
C LYS A 214 -15.94 -8.51 5.48
N VAL A 215 -15.60 -7.23 5.34
CA VAL A 215 -16.33 -6.12 5.97
C VAL A 215 -17.76 -6.07 5.45
N MET A 216 -17.94 -6.16 4.14
CA MET A 216 -19.27 -6.20 3.52
C MET A 216 -20.08 -7.35 4.10
N LEU A 217 -19.58 -8.59 4.07
CA LEU A 217 -20.28 -9.76 4.61
C LEU A 217 -20.65 -9.62 6.09
N GLN A 218 -19.80 -8.98 6.90
CA GLN A 218 -20.15 -8.66 8.29
C GLN A 218 -21.32 -7.68 8.38
N VAL A 219 -21.28 -6.59 7.62
CA VAL A 219 -22.37 -5.60 7.56
C VAL A 219 -23.67 -6.25 7.09
N TRP A 220 -23.63 -7.05 6.02
CA TRP A 220 -24.79 -7.79 5.52
C TRP A 220 -25.36 -8.74 6.57
N LYS A 221 -24.52 -9.48 7.31
CA LYS A 221 -24.98 -10.33 8.42
C LYS A 221 -25.65 -9.52 9.52
N PHE A 222 -25.13 -8.35 9.88
CA PHE A 222 -25.76 -7.47 10.87
C PHE A 222 -27.10 -6.92 10.38
N LEU A 223 -27.19 -6.49 9.12
CA LEU A 223 -28.44 -6.01 8.52
C LEU A 223 -29.49 -7.11 8.43
N LEU A 224 -29.08 -8.34 8.06
CA LEU A 224 -29.97 -9.49 8.01
C LEU A 224 -30.49 -9.84 9.42
N LEU A 225 -29.62 -9.85 10.42
CA LEU A 225 -30.00 -10.10 11.81
C LEU A 225 -30.93 -9.01 12.34
N PHE A 226 -30.64 -7.74 12.05
CA PHE A 226 -31.50 -6.61 12.42
C PHE A 226 -32.88 -6.71 11.78
N SER A 227 -32.94 -7.04 10.48
CA SER A 227 -34.19 -7.26 9.75
C SER A 227 -35.02 -8.40 10.37
N VAL A 228 -34.40 -9.54 10.70
CA VAL A 228 -35.07 -10.66 11.38
C VAL A 228 -35.58 -10.29 12.77
N ILE A 229 -34.82 -9.49 13.53
CA ILE A 229 -35.25 -9.01 14.85
C ILE A 229 -36.43 -8.04 14.71
N CYS A 230 -36.35 -7.09 13.78
CA CYS A 230 -37.44 -6.16 13.50
C CYS A 230 -38.72 -6.88 13.06
N ALA A 231 -38.62 -7.86 12.14
CA ALA A 231 -39.77 -8.64 11.69
C ALA A 231 -40.43 -9.43 12.82
N ASN A 232 -39.64 -10.02 13.73
CA ASN A 232 -40.16 -10.72 14.90
C ASN A 232 -40.75 -9.77 15.94
N PHE A 233 -40.20 -8.58 16.12
CA PHE A 233 -40.75 -7.56 17.01
C PHE A 233 -42.09 -7.02 16.47
N THR A 234 -42.20 -6.75 15.17
CA THR A 234 -43.45 -6.34 14.54
C THR A 234 -44.52 -7.42 14.69
N ARG A 235 -44.18 -8.70 14.47
CA ARG A 235 -45.11 -9.81 14.74
C ARG A 235 -45.52 -9.87 16.21
N PHE A 236 -44.58 -9.74 17.14
CA PHE A 236 -44.87 -9.77 18.58
C PHE A 236 -45.81 -8.62 19.01
N CYS A 237 -45.59 -7.41 18.49
CA CYS A 237 -46.50 -6.29 18.72
C CYS A 237 -47.90 -6.52 18.13
N SER A 238 -48.01 -7.16 16.95
CA SER A 238 -49.32 -7.53 16.39
C SER A 238 -50.07 -8.58 17.23
N TYR A 239 -49.36 -9.51 17.89
CA TYR A 239 -49.97 -10.49 18.79
C TYR A 239 -50.38 -9.91 20.17
N LEU A 240 -49.83 -8.76 20.56
CA LEU A 240 -50.14 -8.11 21.85
C LEU A 240 -51.28 -7.07 21.74
N LEU A 241 -51.70 -6.74 20.52
CA LEU A 241 -52.76 -5.76 20.21
C LEU A 241 -54.10 -6.42 19.83
N PHE A 242 -54.22 -7.74 20.03
CA PHE A 242 -55.44 -8.53 19.99
C PHE A 242 -55.64 -9.22 21.35
#